data_AF-A0A1H9V8R1-F1
#
_entry.id   AF-A0A1H9V8R1-F1
#
_cell.length_a   1.000
_cell.length_b   1.000
_cell.length_c   1.000
_cell.angle_alpha   90.00
_cell.angle_beta   90.00
_cell.angle_gamma   90.00
#
_symmetry.space_group_name_H-M   'P 1'
#
loop_
_entity.id
_entity.type
_entity.pdbx_description
1 polymer ?
#
loop_
_entity_poly.entity_id
_entity_poly.type
_entity_poly.pdbx_seq_one_letter_code
_entity_poly.pdbx_strand_id
1 'polypeptide(L)'
;MSRAGNRNRAKFTVMFTEHDSENKLDVLNEFINWTKAKHLKSYIEIAELLNVLPTDANKLLNRAVLPDDRVEKRMKEVMHESKRI
;
A
#
# COMPACT_ATOMS: atom_id res chain seq x y z
N MET A 1 -28.06 -52.72 -14.76
CA MET A 1 -26.73 -52.09 -14.57
C MET A 1 -26.94 -50.67 -14.05
N SER A 2 -26.64 -50.38 -12.78
CA SER A 2 -26.76 -49.02 -12.25
C SER A 2 -25.54 -48.20 -12.69
N ARG A 3 -25.79 -47.07 -13.37
CA ARG A 3 -24.75 -46.07 -13.65
C ARG A 3 -24.49 -45.30 -12.36
N ALA A 4 -23.61 -45.83 -11.51
CA ALA A 4 -23.06 -45.07 -10.40
C ALA A 4 -22.12 -44.00 -10.97
N GLY A 5 -22.69 -42.83 -11.32
CA GLY A 5 -21.92 -41.66 -11.71
C GLY A 5 -20.99 -41.25 -10.57
N ASN A 6 -19.69 -41.15 -10.87
CA ASN A 6 -18.65 -40.77 -9.94
C ASN A 6 -18.99 -39.42 -9.25
N ARG A 7 -19.39 -39.47 -7.98
CA ARG A 7 -19.74 -38.29 -7.15
C ARG A 7 -18.51 -37.45 -6.73
N ASN A 8 -17.30 -37.79 -7.18
CA ASN A 8 -16.08 -37.05 -6.89
C ASN A 8 -15.71 -36.06 -8.02
N ARG A 9 -16.69 -35.39 -8.64
CA ARG A 9 -16.42 -34.32 -9.59
C ARG A 9 -15.84 -33.13 -8.82
N ALA A 10 -14.52 -32.94 -8.96
CA ALA A 10 -13.67 -31.84 -8.47
C ALA A 10 -14.17 -31.10 -7.21
N LYS A 11 -13.74 -31.54 -6.02
CA LYS A 11 -14.03 -30.87 -4.74
C LYS A 11 -13.18 -29.63 -4.45
N PHE A 12 -12.20 -29.33 -5.30
CA PHE A 12 -11.26 -28.24 -5.06
C PHE A 12 -11.12 -27.42 -6.34
N THR A 13 -11.95 -26.38 -6.47
CA THR A 13 -11.73 -25.30 -7.42
C THR A 13 -10.89 -24.25 -6.70
N VAL A 14 -9.70 -23.96 -7.21
CA VAL A 14 -8.88 -22.83 -6.75
C VAL A 14 -9.58 -21.56 -7.23
N MET A 15 -10.25 -20.86 -6.33
CA MET A 15 -10.84 -19.56 -6.63
C MET A 15 -9.74 -18.52 -6.45
N PHE A 16 -9.25 -17.96 -7.56
CA PHE A 16 -8.43 -16.75 -7.52
C PHE A 16 -9.36 -15.58 -7.20
N THR A 17 -9.28 -15.09 -5.96
CA THR A 17 -9.88 -13.80 -5.61
C THR A 17 -8.84 -12.73 -5.93
N GLU A 18 -9.00 -12.06 -7.06
CA GLU A 18 -8.34 -10.76 -7.29
C GLU A 18 -8.86 -9.79 -6.22
N HIS A 19 -8.06 -9.59 -5.17
CA HIS A 19 -8.26 -8.45 -4.29
C HIS A 19 -7.57 -7.26 -4.94
N ASP A 20 -8.37 -6.31 -5.45
CA ASP A 20 -7.97 -4.91 -5.70
C ASP A 20 -7.69 -4.20 -4.36
N SER A 21 -6.92 -4.84 -3.48
CA SER A 21 -6.35 -4.14 -2.33
C SER A 21 -5.26 -3.24 -2.88
N GLU A 22 -5.53 -1.92 -2.88
CA GLU A 22 -4.53 -0.88 -3.15
C GLU A 22 -3.17 -1.33 -2.62
N ASN A 23 -2.22 -1.55 -3.53
CA ASN A 23 -0.94 -2.11 -3.15
C ASN A 23 -0.20 -1.07 -2.31
N LYS A 24 0.39 -1.48 -1.19
CA LYS A 24 1.24 -0.63 -0.34
C LYS A 24 2.34 0.08 -1.15
N LEU A 25 2.81 -0.57 -2.21
CA LEU A 25 3.73 0.01 -3.18
C LEU A 25 3.13 1.18 -3.98
N ASP A 26 1.88 1.06 -4.39
CA ASP A 26 1.19 2.11 -5.16
C ASP A 26 0.99 3.34 -4.28
N VAL A 27 0.52 3.15 -3.05
CA VAL A 27 0.37 4.23 -2.06
C VAL A 27 1.72 4.91 -1.79
N LEU A 28 2.79 4.14 -1.63
CA LEU A 28 4.14 4.69 -1.45
C LEU A 28 4.59 5.52 -2.66
N ASN A 29 4.35 5.01 -3.87
CA ASN A 29 4.73 5.72 -5.10
C ASN A 29 3.94 7.02 -5.27
N GLU A 30 2.64 7.01 -5.00
CA GLU A 30 1.82 8.22 -5.03
C GLU A 30 2.28 9.24 -3.99
N PHE A 31 2.61 8.79 -2.77
CA PHE A 31 3.13 9.66 -1.73
C PHE A 31 4.46 10.31 -2.13
N ILE A 32 5.39 9.55 -2.71
CA ILE A 32 6.67 10.07 -3.23
C ILE A 32 6.44 11.10 -4.35
N ASN A 33 5.48 10.86 -5.24
CA ASN A 33 5.15 11.83 -6.27
C ASN A 33 4.52 13.09 -5.69
N TRP A 34 3.66 12.93 -4.68
CA TRP A 34 3.06 14.04 -3.95
C TRP A 34 4.09 14.90 -3.21
N THR A 35 5.07 14.29 -2.52
CA THR A 35 6.14 15.05 -1.84
C THR A 35 6.99 15.84 -2.83
N LYS A 36 7.30 15.27 -4.00
CA LYS A 36 7.97 15.99 -5.10
C LYS A 36 7.15 17.16 -5.62
N ALA A 37 5.85 16.99 -5.80
CA ALA A 37 4.94 18.03 -6.26
C ALA A 37 4.80 19.18 -5.25
N LYS A 38 4.87 18.89 -3.95
CA LYS A 38 4.88 19.88 -2.86
C LYS A 38 6.27 20.47 -2.58
N HIS A 39 7.29 20.07 -3.34
CA HIS A 39 8.68 20.46 -3.15
C HIS A 39 9.23 20.17 -1.74
N LEU A 40 8.71 19.14 -1.07
CA LEU A 40 9.22 18.67 0.22
C LEU A 40 10.54 17.94 0.00
N LYS A 41 11.65 18.62 0.31
CA LYS A 41 13.01 18.08 0.10
C LYS A 41 13.61 17.46 1.36
N SER A 42 13.09 17.80 2.55
CA SER A 42 13.61 17.32 3.81
C SER A 42 12.94 16.01 4.21
N TYR A 43 13.71 14.93 4.28
CA TYR A 43 13.22 13.66 4.81
C TYR A 43 12.88 13.76 6.31
N ILE A 44 13.40 14.78 7.01
CA ILE A 44 13.06 15.06 8.42
C ILE A 44 11.62 15.59 8.52
N GLU A 45 11.25 16.55 7.68
CA GLU A 45 9.89 17.09 7.61
C GLU A 45 8.88 16.00 7.21
N ILE A 46 9.27 15.12 6.27
CA ILE A 46 8.47 13.98 5.85
C ILE A 46 8.30 12.96 7.00
N ALA A 47 9.34 12.77 7.81
CA ALA A 47 9.28 11.90 8.98
C ALA A 47 8.31 12.44 10.05
N GLU A 48 8.34 13.75 10.29
CA GLU A 48 7.39 14.42 11.20
C GLU A 48 5.94 14.29 10.70
N LEU A 49 5.71 14.50 9.39
CA LEU A 49 4.39 14.33 8.75
C LEU A 49 3.83 12.92 8.95
N LEU A 50 4.68 11.91 8.78
CA LEU A 50 4.31 10.50 8.90
C LEU A 50 4.38 9.98 10.34
N ASN A 51 4.88 10.79 11.29
CA ASN A 51 5.15 10.40 12.68
C ASN A 51 6.01 9.13 12.78
N VAL A 52 7.13 9.13 12.02
CA VAL A 52 8.13 8.05 11.97
C VAL A 52 9.53 8.63 12.22
N LEU A 53 10.54 7.76 12.38
CA LEU A 53 11.92 8.19 12.48
C LEU A 53 12.45 8.71 11.12
N PRO A 54 13.34 9.72 11.11
CA PRO A 54 13.96 10.23 9.87
C PRO A 54 14.68 9.15 9.05
N THR A 55 15.27 8.16 9.73
CA THR A 55 15.91 7.01 9.09
C THR A 55 14.92 6.16 8.31
N ASP A 56 13.72 5.98 8.84
CA ASP A 56 12.69 5.15 8.23
C ASP A 56 11.97 5.90 7.12
N ALA A 57 11.72 7.21 7.28
CA ALA A 57 11.30 8.07 6.19
C ALA A 57 12.29 8.03 5.02
N ASN A 58 13.60 8.11 5.28
CA ASN A 58 14.61 8.01 4.24
C ASN A 58 14.59 6.62 3.54
N LYS A 59 14.42 5.53 4.28
CA LYS A 59 14.26 4.19 3.68
C LYS A 59 13.01 4.09 2.81
N LEU A 60 11.88 4.63 3.27
CA LEU A 60 10.62 4.67 2.51
C LEU A 60 10.77 5.47 1.20
N LEU A 61 11.39 6.65 1.26
CA LEU A 61 11.62 7.49 0.07
C LEU A 61 12.54 6.81 -0.95
N ASN A 62 13.51 6.03 -0.47
CA ASN A 62 14.39 5.21 -1.33
C ASN A 62 13.78 3.86 -1.73
N ARG A 63 12.53 3.57 -1.33
CA ARG A 63 11.83 2.30 -1.56
C ARG A 63 12.58 1.08 -1.03
N ALA A 64 13.41 1.26 -0.01
CA ALA A 64 14.14 0.19 0.65
C ALA A 64 13.23 -0.66 1.56
N VAL A 65 12.09 -0.09 1.99
CA VAL A 65 11.11 -0.71 2.88
C VAL A 65 9.70 -0.35 2.41
N LEU A 66 8.73 -1.25 2.64
CA LEU A 66 7.31 -0.98 2.41
C LEU A 66 6.67 -0.29 3.62
N PRO A 67 5.65 0.57 3.41
CA PRO A 67 4.94 1.16 4.53
C PRO A 67 4.12 0.09 5.28
N ASP A 68 4.16 0.14 6.61
CA ASP A 68 3.21 -0.58 7.46
C ASP A 68 1.83 0.08 7.39
N ASP A 69 0.77 -0.63 7.80
CA ASP A 69 -0.62 -0.17 7.68
C ASP A 69 -0.85 1.22 8.33
N ARG A 70 -0.15 1.49 9.45
CA ARG A 70 -0.20 2.79 10.13
C ARG A 70 0.41 3.90 9.28
N VAL A 71 1.54 3.63 8.64
CA VAL A 71 2.25 4.60 7.80
C VAL A 71 1.47 4.83 6.51
N GLU A 72 0.94 3.77 5.90
CA GLU A 72 0.08 3.83 4.72
C GLU A 72 -1.15 4.73 4.97
N LYS A 73 -1.86 4.50 6.09
CA LYS A 73 -3.00 5.34 6.48
C LYS A 73 -2.59 6.80 6.61
N ARG A 74 -1.43 7.08 7.22
CA ARG A 74 -0.95 8.45 7.41
C ARG A 74 -0.55 9.12 6.09
N MET A 75 0.06 8.38 5.17
CA MET A 75 0.36 8.86 3.81
C MET A 75 -0.92 9.31 3.10
N LYS A 76 -1.98 8.48 3.15
CA LYS A 76 -3.28 8.81 2.56
C LYS A 76 -3.90 10.04 3.20
N GLU A 77 -3.92 10.12 4.53
CA GLU A 77 -4.46 11.28 5.27
C GLU A 77 -3.78 12.60 4.83
N VAL A 78 -2.44 12.63 4.84
CA VAL A 78 -1.66 13.82 4.46
C VAL A 78 -1.94 14.24 3.01
N MET A 79 -2.00 13.27 2.09
CA MET A 79 -2.31 13.53 0.69
C MET A 79 -3.75 14.03 0.49
N HIS A 80 -4.72 13.54 1.25
CA HIS A 80 -6.13 13.96 1.18
C HIS A 80 -6.38 15.33 1.83
N GLU A 81 -5.79 15.62 2.98
CA GLU A 81 -5.87 16.93 3.63
C GLU A 81 -5.32 18.02 2.69
N SER A 82 -4.23 17.73 2.00
CA SER A 82 -3.62 18.67 1.06
C SER A 82 -4.41 18.90 -0.24
N LYS A 83 -5.38 18.04 -0.57
CA LYS A 83 -6.30 18.23 -1.71
C LYS A 83 -7.51 19.08 -1.35
N ARG A 84 -7.80 19.31 -0.06
CA ARG A 84 -8.96 20.08 0.41
C ARG A 84 -8.66 21.56 0.63
N ILE A 85 -7.40 21.97 0.52
CA ILE A 85 -6.90 23.35 0.62
C ILE A 85 -6.63 23.85 -0.80
#